data_AF-A0A653DYU3-F1
#
_entry.id   AF-A0A653DYU3-F1
#
_cell.length_a   1.000
_cell.length_b   1.000
_cell.length_c   1.000
_cell.angle_alpha   90.00
_cell.angle_beta   90.00
_cell.angle_gamma   90.00
#
_symmetry.space_group_name_H-M   'P 1'
#
loop_
_entity.id
_entity.type
_entity.pdbx_description
1 polymer ?
#
loop_
_entity_poly.entity_id
_entity_poly.type
_entity_poly.pdbx_seq_one_letter_code
_entity_poly.pdbx_strand_id
1 'polypeptide(L)'
;MSASKYQRLPHAGDTEKTLTEEVVYLAPKPIPTGMAAFSSRELYRTANETYADFVMGRGNFEFMIRWAIGSVVFMKIFFFLVNGILAWGRRDKEPFIPSWMHFETNPYMWGFLGFLAFLYSGTILVSIRKLGSVLPVRFNRERRAVAYVAKRGQRARFVPWEEVIACVSVGETITEYAVIPRFLLKIGLRDATRGDVLWVSVAASSVAQAMSEWEAIRTYMEQGPAALLWPLPEDQQIELGSVEYFYSCRDDYRKYHSWLKYYFGFVVIQFCSGWTIPCYLSSLINKLSRTGFPKDVIEWSKSLPYEQHAKPSAELLAQSASANKAYAEGKTLLQYFGISEVEEDFV
;
A
#
# COMPACT_ATOMS: atom_id res chain seq x y z
N MET A 1 -30.96 -27.19 -10.83
CA MET A 1 -30.31 -26.36 -11.86
C MET A 1 -29.47 -25.32 -11.15
N SER A 2 -28.15 -25.43 -11.19
CA SER A 2 -27.26 -24.41 -10.61
C SER A 2 -27.42 -23.12 -11.43
N ALA A 3 -27.60 -22.00 -10.76
CA ALA A 3 -27.57 -20.69 -11.41
C ALA A 3 -26.22 -20.53 -12.16
N SER A 4 -26.26 -19.90 -13.34
CA SER A 4 -25.04 -19.57 -14.09
C SER A 4 -24.07 -18.80 -13.18
N LYS A 5 -22.76 -19.07 -13.30
CA LYS A 5 -21.69 -18.44 -12.49
C LYS A 5 -21.80 -16.92 -12.43
N TYR A 6 -22.30 -16.30 -13.50
CA TYR A 6 -22.46 -14.84 -13.66
C TYR A 6 -23.82 -14.29 -13.15
N GLN A 7 -24.74 -15.15 -12.71
CA GLN A 7 -26.04 -14.77 -12.17
C GLN A 7 -26.11 -14.83 -10.65
N ARG A 8 -25.03 -15.29 -9.99
CA ARG A 8 -24.91 -15.38 -8.54
C ARG A 8 -23.78 -14.46 -8.03
N LEU A 9 -23.79 -14.18 -6.74
CA LEU A 9 -22.62 -13.57 -6.10
C LEU A 9 -21.43 -14.53 -6.22
N PRO A 10 -20.20 -14.00 -6.39
CA PRO A 10 -19.01 -14.84 -6.41
C PRO A 10 -18.90 -15.59 -5.09
N HIS A 11 -18.40 -16.82 -5.13
CA HIS A 11 -18.07 -17.61 -3.95
C HIS A 11 -16.56 -17.83 -3.86
N ALA A 12 -16.06 -18.17 -2.66
CA ALA A 12 -14.68 -18.59 -2.51
C ALA A 12 -14.35 -19.75 -3.48
N GLY A 13 -13.24 -19.63 -4.22
CA GLY A 13 -12.83 -20.57 -5.25
C GLY A 13 -13.32 -20.23 -6.66
N ASP A 14 -14.23 -19.27 -6.84
CA ASP A 14 -14.59 -18.80 -8.18
C ASP A 14 -13.39 -18.05 -8.80
N THR A 15 -13.19 -18.24 -10.10
CA THR A 15 -12.17 -17.54 -10.90
C THR A 15 -12.79 -16.71 -12.02
N GLU A 16 -12.31 -15.51 -12.27
CA GLU A 16 -12.74 -14.69 -13.40
C GLU A 16 -11.54 -14.28 -14.23
N LYS A 17 -11.55 -14.60 -15.53
CA LYS A 17 -10.51 -14.20 -16.48
C LYS A 17 -11.08 -13.13 -17.39
N THR A 18 -10.57 -11.92 -17.25
CA THR A 18 -10.77 -10.78 -18.14
C THR A 18 -9.58 -10.68 -19.08
N LEU A 19 -9.70 -9.92 -20.17
CA LEU A 19 -8.62 -9.69 -21.14
C LEU A 19 -7.31 -9.17 -20.52
N THR A 20 -7.38 -8.52 -19.36
CA THR A 20 -6.24 -7.85 -18.71
C THR A 20 -5.96 -8.32 -17.29
N GLU A 21 -6.89 -9.08 -16.70
CA GLU A 21 -6.83 -9.45 -15.27
C GLU A 21 -7.42 -10.84 -15.06
N GLU A 22 -6.73 -11.64 -14.25
CA GLU A 22 -7.23 -12.87 -13.66
C GLU A 22 -7.53 -12.63 -12.18
N VAL A 23 -8.72 -13.04 -11.74
CA VAL A 23 -9.21 -12.80 -10.40
C VAL A 23 -9.58 -14.12 -9.76
N VAL A 24 -9.05 -14.38 -8.57
CA VAL A 24 -9.40 -15.54 -7.74
C VAL A 24 -10.12 -15.04 -6.49
N TYR A 25 -11.36 -15.48 -6.29
CA TYR A 25 -12.17 -15.09 -5.13
C TYR A 25 -11.83 -15.96 -3.90
N LEU A 26 -11.54 -15.30 -2.79
CA LEU A 26 -11.21 -15.89 -1.48
C LEU A 26 -12.39 -15.82 -0.50
N ALA A 27 -13.30 -14.86 -0.70
CA ALA A 27 -14.53 -14.68 0.07
C ALA A 27 -15.62 -14.10 -0.85
N PRO A 28 -16.92 -14.29 -0.57
CA PRO A 28 -17.61 -14.44 0.72
C PRO A 28 -17.44 -15.80 1.41
N LYS A 29 -17.75 -15.83 2.72
CA LYS A 29 -17.43 -16.92 3.66
C LYS A 29 -15.92 -17.21 3.70
N PRO A 30 -15.18 -16.46 4.52
CA PRO A 30 -13.74 -16.40 4.42
C PRO A 30 -13.08 -17.66 4.98
N ILE A 31 -12.81 -18.62 4.10
CA ILE A 31 -12.10 -19.85 4.45
C ILE A 31 -10.61 -19.59 4.66
N PRO A 32 -9.90 -20.41 5.46
CA PRO A 32 -8.45 -20.33 5.59
C PRO A 32 -7.79 -20.56 4.24
N THR A 33 -6.76 -19.78 3.92
CA THR A 33 -6.00 -19.91 2.66
C THR A 33 -4.82 -20.89 2.75
N GLY A 34 -4.43 -21.27 3.97
CA GLY A 34 -3.22 -22.08 4.22
C GLY A 34 -1.91 -21.29 4.16
N MET A 35 -1.96 -19.99 3.80
CA MET A 35 -0.82 -19.09 3.84
C MET A 35 -0.51 -18.62 5.26
N ALA A 36 0.68 -18.08 5.48
CA ALA A 36 1.01 -17.43 6.75
C ALA A 36 0.20 -16.14 6.92
N ALA A 37 -0.38 -15.94 8.10
CA ALA A 37 -1.16 -14.74 8.46
C ALA A 37 -0.26 -13.52 8.73
N PHE A 38 0.44 -13.06 7.71
CA PHE A 38 1.45 -11.99 7.79
C PHE A 38 1.02 -10.75 7.01
N SER A 39 1.12 -9.58 7.66
CA SER A 39 0.94 -8.27 7.02
C SER A 39 2.28 -7.58 6.81
N SER A 40 2.63 -7.38 5.54
CA SER A 40 3.87 -6.76 5.09
C SER A 40 3.85 -5.22 5.11
N ARG A 41 2.65 -4.64 5.14
CA ARG A 41 2.45 -3.18 4.99
C ARG A 41 1.84 -2.51 6.22
N GLU A 42 1.85 -3.21 7.36
CA GLU A 42 1.19 -2.77 8.59
C GLU A 42 -0.24 -2.26 8.29
N LEU A 43 -1.04 -3.07 7.58
CA LEU A 43 -2.38 -2.65 7.17
C LEU A 43 -3.27 -2.29 8.37
N TYR A 44 -2.91 -2.78 9.55
CA TYR A 44 -3.53 -2.49 10.84
C TYR A 44 -2.76 -1.40 11.58
N ARG A 45 -3.33 -0.19 11.67
CA ARG A 45 -2.75 0.88 12.49
C ARG A 45 -3.02 0.67 13.98
N THR A 46 -4.17 0.09 14.29
CA THR A 46 -4.60 -0.29 15.64
C THR A 46 -5.39 -1.58 15.54
N ALA A 47 -4.94 -2.63 16.22
CA ALA A 47 -5.65 -3.90 16.33
C ALA A 47 -5.80 -4.22 17.81
N ASN A 48 -7.04 -4.14 18.30
CA ASN A 48 -7.40 -4.52 19.66
C ASN A 48 -8.26 -5.79 19.62
N GLU A 49 -8.63 -6.34 20.78
CA GLU A 49 -9.53 -7.49 20.88
C GLU A 49 -10.92 -7.25 20.25
N THR A 50 -11.35 -5.99 20.18
CA THR A 50 -12.69 -5.59 19.71
C THR A 50 -12.72 -5.27 18.22
N TYR A 51 -11.79 -4.45 17.75
CA TYR A 51 -11.76 -3.95 16.37
C TYR A 51 -10.34 -3.71 15.86
N ALA A 52 -10.18 -3.84 14.54
CA ALA A 52 -8.98 -3.48 13.81
C ALA A 52 -9.30 -2.41 12.77
N ASP A 53 -8.47 -1.37 12.75
CA ASP A 53 -8.56 -0.29 11.79
C ASP A 53 -7.66 -0.59 10.60
N PHE A 54 -8.30 -0.90 9.49
CA PHE A 54 -7.65 -1.12 8.21
C PHE A 54 -7.55 0.21 7.47
N VAL A 55 -6.31 0.60 7.18
CA VAL A 55 -6.09 1.79 6.39
C VAL A 55 -5.05 1.49 5.33
N MET A 56 -5.38 1.78 4.07
CA MET A 56 -4.43 1.62 2.96
C MET A 56 -3.12 2.33 3.32
N GLY A 57 -2.01 1.61 3.13
CA GLY A 57 -0.71 1.89 3.75
C GLY A 57 -0.18 3.32 3.62
N ARG A 58 0.91 3.57 4.34
CA ARG A 58 1.69 4.81 4.24
C ARG A 58 2.02 5.06 2.76
N GLY A 59 1.66 6.22 2.24
CA GLY A 59 1.96 6.55 0.84
C GLY A 59 3.48 6.61 0.62
N ASN A 60 3.93 6.46 -0.63
CA ASN A 60 5.34 6.65 -1.02
C ASN A 60 5.74 8.16 -0.96
N PHE A 61 5.41 8.83 0.15
CA PHE A 61 5.69 10.25 0.40
C PHE A 61 7.18 10.51 0.48
N GLU A 62 7.94 9.59 1.08
CA GLU A 62 9.39 9.65 1.13
C GLU A 62 9.97 9.75 -0.28
N PHE A 63 9.64 8.79 -1.16
CA PHE A 63 10.09 8.78 -2.55
C PHE A 63 9.64 10.04 -3.32
N MET A 64 8.38 10.46 -3.16
CA MET A 64 7.84 11.67 -3.81
C MET A 64 8.59 12.93 -3.38
N ILE A 65 8.88 13.09 -2.09
CA ILE A 65 9.62 14.23 -1.55
C ILE A 65 11.08 14.20 -2.00
N ARG A 66 11.71 13.01 -1.97
CA ARG A 66 13.09 12.82 -2.45
C ARG A 66 13.22 13.21 -3.92
N TRP A 67 12.26 12.80 -4.76
CA TRP A 67 12.18 13.21 -6.15
C TRP A 67 12.00 14.72 -6.31
N ALA A 68 11.08 15.33 -5.56
CA ALA A 68 10.86 16.77 -5.62
C ALA A 68 12.13 17.58 -5.28
N ILE A 69 12.82 17.23 -4.20
CA ILE A 69 14.08 17.87 -3.80
C ILE A 69 15.16 17.61 -4.86
N GLY A 70 15.32 16.35 -5.26
CA GLY A 70 16.30 15.92 -6.25
C GLY A 70 16.14 16.65 -7.59
N SER A 71 14.91 16.81 -8.09
CA SER A 71 14.63 17.50 -9.35
C SER A 71 14.99 18.99 -9.28
N VAL A 72 14.68 19.69 -8.18
CA VAL A 72 15.02 21.12 -8.02
C VAL A 72 16.53 21.31 -7.89
N VAL A 73 17.20 20.48 -7.08
CA VAL A 73 18.67 20.55 -6.90
C VAL A 73 19.39 20.18 -8.19
N PHE A 74 18.96 19.11 -8.87
CA PHE A 74 19.51 18.72 -10.17
C PHE A 74 19.39 19.86 -11.19
N MET A 75 18.24 20.51 -11.27
CA MET A 75 18.03 21.65 -12.16
C MET A 75 18.96 22.83 -11.79
N LYS A 76 19.17 23.11 -10.50
CA LYS A 76 20.13 24.14 -10.06
C LYS A 76 21.57 23.80 -10.44
N ILE A 77 21.98 22.54 -10.28
CA ILE A 77 23.31 22.07 -10.69
C ILE A 77 23.46 22.17 -12.20
N PHE A 78 22.43 21.78 -12.96
CA PHE A 78 22.41 21.89 -14.41
C PHE A 78 22.61 23.35 -14.85
N PHE A 79 21.83 24.29 -14.32
CA PHE A 79 22.02 25.72 -14.62
C PHE A 79 23.40 26.23 -14.19
N PHE A 80 23.91 25.80 -13.04
CA PHE A 80 25.25 26.17 -12.58
C PHE A 80 26.35 25.76 -13.57
N LEU A 81 26.27 24.54 -14.09
CA LEU A 81 27.19 24.02 -15.10
C LEU A 81 27.05 24.75 -16.45
N VAL A 82 25.81 24.93 -16.93
CA VAL A 82 25.55 25.64 -18.19
C VAL A 82 26.02 27.09 -18.13
N ASN A 83 25.71 27.80 -17.04
CA ASN A 83 26.18 29.17 -16.82
C ASN A 83 27.70 29.26 -16.73
N GLY A 84 28.35 28.26 -16.11
CA GLY A 84 29.81 28.15 -16.08
C GLY A 84 30.41 28.00 -17.47
N ILE A 85 29.80 27.16 -18.33
CA ILE A 85 30.24 26.99 -19.72
C ILE A 85 30.03 28.29 -20.52
N LEU A 86 28.90 28.98 -20.34
CA LEU A 86 28.63 30.26 -20.99
C LEU A 86 29.60 31.36 -20.56
N ALA A 87 29.92 31.44 -19.27
CA ALA A 87 30.92 32.35 -18.74
C ALA A 87 32.33 32.03 -19.28
N TRP A 88 32.68 30.74 -19.38
CA TRP A 88 33.93 30.30 -19.99
C TRP A 88 34.02 30.70 -21.47
N GLY A 89 32.94 30.56 -22.23
CA GLY A 89 32.87 30.98 -23.63
C GLY A 89 33.01 32.50 -23.83
N ARG A 90 32.71 33.30 -22.80
CA ARG A 90 32.86 34.77 -22.81
C ARG A 90 34.15 35.27 -22.16
N ARG A 91 35.05 34.36 -21.76
CA ARG A 91 36.28 34.71 -21.03
C ARG A 91 37.17 35.74 -21.73
N ASP A 92 37.09 35.80 -23.06
CA ASP A 92 37.91 36.70 -23.87
C ASP A 92 37.39 38.16 -23.83
N LYS A 93 36.13 38.37 -23.42
CA LYS A 93 35.48 39.69 -23.34
C LYS A 93 35.31 40.18 -21.90
N GLU A 94 35.02 39.27 -20.98
CA GLU A 94 34.73 39.59 -19.59
C GLU A 94 35.42 38.60 -18.65
N PRO A 95 35.81 39.03 -17.43
CA PRO A 95 36.38 38.13 -16.44
C PRO A 95 35.39 37.03 -16.05
N PHE A 96 35.87 35.78 -16.01
CA PHE A 96 35.05 34.60 -15.81
C PHE A 96 34.14 34.66 -14.57
N ILE A 97 34.71 34.98 -13.40
CA ILE A 97 34.00 34.92 -12.11
C ILE A 97 32.83 35.94 -12.04
N PRO A 98 33.02 37.24 -12.36
CA PRO A 98 31.92 38.20 -12.45
C PRO A 98 30.83 37.80 -13.44
N SER A 99 31.19 37.35 -14.65
CA SER A 99 30.20 36.93 -15.65
C SER A 99 29.42 35.71 -15.20
N TRP A 100 30.09 34.75 -14.56
CA TRP A 100 29.42 33.58 -14.01
C TRP A 100 28.44 33.96 -12.90
N MET A 101 28.87 34.79 -11.94
CA MET A 101 27.98 35.27 -10.87
C MET A 101 26.80 36.07 -11.41
N HIS A 102 27.00 36.87 -12.46
CA HIS A 102 25.92 37.58 -13.12
C HIS A 102 24.85 36.62 -13.68
N PHE A 103 25.27 35.55 -14.38
CA PHE A 103 24.35 34.52 -14.85
C PHE A 103 23.68 33.74 -13.72
N GLU A 104 24.39 33.49 -12.62
CA GLU A 104 23.84 32.83 -11.43
C GLU A 104 22.78 33.68 -10.70
N THR A 105 22.90 35.00 -10.76
CA THR A 105 21.93 35.93 -10.16
C THR A 105 20.72 36.22 -11.06
N ASN A 106 20.61 35.56 -12.21
CA ASN A 106 19.54 35.79 -13.17
C ASN A 106 18.15 35.53 -12.53
N PRO A 107 17.26 36.54 -12.45
CA PRO A 107 15.96 36.42 -11.81
C PRO A 107 15.03 35.42 -12.51
N TYR A 108 15.18 35.21 -13.83
CA TYR A 108 14.36 34.26 -14.57
C TYR A 108 14.67 32.80 -14.19
N MET A 109 15.94 32.48 -13.95
CA MET A 109 16.36 31.15 -13.47
C MET A 109 15.77 30.87 -12.08
N TRP A 110 15.89 31.83 -11.16
CA TRP A 110 15.31 31.71 -9.81
C TRP A 110 13.78 31.65 -9.86
N GLY A 111 13.14 32.41 -10.74
CA GLY A 111 11.71 32.32 -11.01
C GLY A 111 11.28 30.94 -11.49
N PHE A 112 12.02 30.33 -12.41
CA PHE A 112 11.77 28.96 -12.89
C PHE A 112 11.96 27.92 -11.78
N LEU A 113 13.05 27.99 -11.01
CA LEU A 113 13.27 27.08 -9.88
C LEU A 113 12.19 27.24 -8.80
N GLY A 114 11.78 28.47 -8.51
CA GLY A 114 10.69 28.77 -7.58
C GLY A 114 9.35 28.21 -8.08
N PHE A 115 9.05 28.36 -9.38
CA PHE A 115 7.85 27.79 -9.98
C PHE A 115 7.87 26.25 -9.94
N LEU A 116 9.00 25.62 -10.25
CA LEU A 116 9.16 24.17 -10.17
C LEU A 116 8.95 23.66 -8.74
N ALA A 117 9.57 24.32 -7.76
CA ALA A 117 9.37 24.01 -6.33
C ALA A 117 7.90 24.20 -5.91
N PHE A 118 7.24 25.26 -6.40
CA PHE A 118 5.83 25.51 -6.15
C PHE A 118 4.95 24.37 -6.70
N LEU A 119 5.18 23.93 -7.94
CA LEU A 119 4.43 22.82 -8.55
C LEU A 119 4.58 21.52 -7.75
N TYR A 120 5.80 21.13 -7.39
CA TYR A 120 6.03 19.95 -6.57
C TYR A 120 5.39 20.07 -5.18
N SER A 121 5.49 21.23 -4.54
CA SER A 121 4.83 21.45 -3.25
C SER A 121 3.30 21.33 -3.37
N GLY A 122 2.72 21.83 -4.47
CA GLY A 122 1.30 21.70 -4.78
C GLY A 122 0.86 20.25 -4.95
N THR A 123 1.61 19.42 -5.69
CA THR A 123 1.27 18.00 -5.87
C THR A 123 1.36 17.22 -4.56
N ILE A 124 2.39 17.50 -3.74
CA ILE A 124 2.55 16.91 -2.40
C ILE A 124 1.36 17.30 -1.51
N LEU A 125 0.96 18.57 -1.49
CA LEU A 125 -0.18 19.05 -0.71
C LEU A 125 -1.50 18.43 -1.16
N VAL A 126 -1.72 18.28 -2.47
CA VAL A 126 -2.90 17.57 -3.00
C VAL A 126 -2.89 16.11 -2.57
N SER A 127 -1.74 15.43 -2.61
CA SER A 127 -1.59 14.05 -2.15
C SER A 127 -1.85 13.90 -0.66
N ILE A 128 -1.38 14.84 0.18
CA ILE A 128 -1.67 14.88 1.62
C ILE A 128 -3.17 15.08 1.86
N ARG A 129 -3.82 16.00 1.12
CA ARG A 129 -5.27 16.22 1.22
C ARG A 129 -6.06 14.97 0.82
N LYS A 130 -5.64 14.29 -0.25
CA LYS A 130 -6.23 13.03 -0.70
C LYS A 130 -6.05 11.93 0.36
N LEU A 131 -4.89 11.84 1.00
CA LEU A 131 -4.63 10.90 2.10
C LEU A 131 -5.63 11.10 3.25
N GLY A 132 -5.88 12.36 3.62
CA GLY A 132 -6.86 12.72 4.64
C GLY A 132 -8.31 12.43 4.23
N SER A 133 -8.59 12.16 2.96
CA SER A 133 -9.94 11.86 2.45
C SER A 133 -10.24 10.35 2.35
N VAL A 134 -9.22 9.50 2.42
CA VAL A 134 -9.41 8.04 2.44
C VAL A 134 -9.98 7.66 3.79
N LEU A 135 -11.23 7.22 3.78
CA LEU A 135 -11.94 6.85 5.00
C LEU A 135 -11.47 5.47 5.44
N PRO A 136 -11.11 5.30 6.71
CA PRO A 136 -10.65 4.02 7.22
C PRO A 136 -11.80 2.99 7.21
N VAL A 137 -11.44 1.73 7.00
CA VAL A 137 -12.37 0.59 7.11
C VAL A 137 -12.12 -0.05 8.46
N ARG A 138 -13.17 -0.29 9.25
CA ARG A 138 -13.04 -0.90 10.57
C ARG A 138 -13.64 -2.28 10.57
N PHE A 139 -12.84 -3.26 10.93
CA PHE A 139 -13.25 -4.63 11.14
C PHE A 139 -13.59 -4.81 12.62
N ASN A 140 -14.80 -5.24 12.95
CA ASN A 140 -15.21 -5.52 14.33
C ASN A 140 -15.43 -7.02 14.50
N ARG A 141 -14.60 -7.61 15.36
CA ARG A 141 -14.58 -9.04 15.63
C ARG A 141 -15.82 -9.50 16.40
N GLU A 142 -16.16 -8.81 17.48
CA GLU A 142 -17.27 -9.19 18.36
C GLU A 142 -18.62 -9.17 17.64
N ARG A 143 -18.80 -8.21 16.73
CA ARG A 143 -20.02 -8.09 15.92
C ARG A 143 -19.96 -8.85 14.60
N ARG A 144 -18.80 -9.45 14.25
CA ARG A 144 -18.51 -10.08 12.95
C ARG A 144 -19.03 -9.25 11.77
N ALA A 145 -18.64 -7.98 11.74
CA ALA A 145 -19.07 -7.05 10.69
C ALA A 145 -18.00 -5.98 10.43
N VAL A 146 -18.08 -5.40 9.24
CA VAL A 146 -17.14 -4.40 8.73
C VAL A 146 -17.87 -3.08 8.55
N ALA A 147 -17.37 -2.04 9.21
CA ALA A 147 -17.84 -0.68 9.05
C ALA A 147 -17.01 0.04 7.99
N TYR A 148 -17.68 0.64 7.02
CA TYR A 148 -17.05 1.51 6.04
C TYR A 148 -17.89 2.76 5.77
N VAL A 149 -17.23 3.77 5.21
CA VAL A 149 -17.87 5.02 4.83
C VAL A 149 -17.53 5.29 3.37
N ALA A 150 -18.53 5.27 2.50
CA ALA A 150 -18.31 5.41 1.04
C ALA A 150 -17.79 6.79 0.64
N LYS A 151 -18.30 7.86 1.27
CA LYS A 151 -17.86 9.24 1.06
C LYS A 151 -17.92 10.03 2.36
N ARG A 152 -17.05 11.04 2.49
CA ARG A 152 -16.99 11.90 3.67
C ARG A 152 -18.34 12.57 3.89
N GLY A 153 -18.88 12.46 5.11
CA GLY A 153 -20.18 13.02 5.49
C GLY A 153 -21.39 12.11 5.24
N GLN A 154 -21.20 10.93 4.63
CA GLN A 154 -22.26 9.91 4.56
C GLN A 154 -22.31 9.07 5.84
N ARG A 155 -23.48 8.45 6.10
CA ARG A 155 -23.65 7.49 7.20
C ARG A 155 -22.75 6.28 6.98
N ALA A 156 -22.21 5.77 8.07
CA ALA A 156 -21.46 4.53 8.05
C ALA A 156 -22.38 3.36 7.67
N ARG A 157 -21.80 2.41 6.95
CA ARG A 157 -22.47 1.19 6.51
C ARG A 157 -21.77 0.00 7.12
N PHE A 158 -22.57 -0.99 7.49
CA PHE A 158 -22.10 -2.20 8.15
C PHE A 158 -22.37 -3.38 7.22
N VAL A 159 -21.34 -4.15 6.91
CA VAL A 159 -21.42 -5.35 6.09
C VAL A 159 -21.09 -6.55 6.97
N PRO A 160 -21.93 -7.59 7.02
CA PRO A 160 -21.60 -8.82 7.74
C PRO A 160 -20.28 -9.40 7.22
N TRP A 161 -19.43 -9.89 8.12
CA TRP A 161 -18.11 -10.41 7.78
C TRP A 161 -18.16 -11.54 6.74
N GLU A 162 -19.16 -12.41 6.83
CA GLU A 162 -19.33 -13.53 5.90
C GLU A 162 -19.85 -13.11 4.52
N GLU A 163 -20.35 -11.87 4.37
CA GLU A 163 -20.77 -11.27 3.09
C GLU A 163 -19.66 -10.44 2.43
N VAL A 164 -18.54 -10.21 3.11
CA VAL A 164 -17.40 -9.48 2.56
C VAL A 164 -16.80 -10.28 1.42
N ILE A 165 -16.70 -9.64 0.26
CA ILE A 165 -16.07 -10.23 -0.92
C ILE A 165 -14.59 -9.90 -0.84
N ALA A 166 -13.73 -10.89 -1.04
CA ALA A 166 -12.30 -10.67 -1.16
C ALA A 166 -11.78 -11.48 -2.33
N CYS A 167 -10.92 -10.86 -3.14
CA CYS A 167 -10.30 -11.53 -4.26
C CYS A 167 -8.88 -11.04 -4.49
N VAL A 168 -8.05 -11.94 -5.01
CA VAL A 168 -6.71 -11.61 -5.47
C VAL A 168 -6.79 -11.45 -6.98
N SER A 169 -6.35 -10.31 -7.47
CA SER A 169 -6.33 -9.95 -8.87
C SER A 169 -4.88 -9.89 -9.33
N VAL A 170 -4.58 -10.66 -10.36
CA VAL A 170 -3.32 -10.63 -11.11
C VAL A 170 -3.62 -9.98 -12.45
N GLY A 171 -2.84 -8.99 -12.81
CA GLY A 171 -2.97 -8.36 -14.11
C GLY A 171 -1.63 -7.82 -14.57
N GLU A 172 -1.62 -7.25 -15.76
CA GLU A 172 -0.43 -6.68 -16.35
C GLU A 172 -0.65 -5.19 -16.58
N THR A 173 0.34 -4.38 -16.20
CA THR A 173 0.38 -2.98 -16.58
C THR A 173 1.33 -2.84 -17.76
N ILE A 174 0.75 -2.71 -18.95
CA ILE A 174 1.50 -2.47 -20.18
C ILE A 174 1.88 -0.99 -20.21
N THR A 175 3.19 -0.73 -20.12
CA THR A 175 3.78 0.58 -20.37
C THR A 175 4.51 0.55 -21.71
N GLU A 176 4.86 1.72 -22.25
CA GLU A 176 5.63 1.82 -23.50
C GLU A 176 6.96 1.04 -23.47
N TYR A 177 7.53 0.84 -22.28
CA TYR A 177 8.87 0.27 -22.09
C TYR A 177 8.90 -1.13 -21.46
N ALA A 178 7.81 -1.55 -20.82
CA ALA A 178 7.75 -2.83 -20.11
C ALA A 178 6.31 -3.29 -19.85
N VAL A 179 6.10 -4.59 -19.82
CA VAL A 179 4.94 -5.24 -19.22
C VAL A 179 5.29 -5.53 -17.77
N ILE A 180 4.62 -4.86 -16.83
CA ILE A 180 4.91 -5.00 -15.40
C ILE A 180 3.75 -5.78 -14.75
N PRO A 181 4.02 -6.94 -14.12
CA PRO A 181 2.98 -7.70 -13.43
C PRO A 181 2.47 -6.90 -12.22
N ARG A 182 1.15 -6.96 -11.99
CA ARG A 182 0.45 -6.23 -10.95
C ARG A 182 -0.39 -7.20 -10.13
N PHE A 183 -0.07 -7.31 -8.85
CA PHE A 183 -0.82 -8.12 -7.89
C PHE A 183 -1.62 -7.22 -6.95
N LEU A 184 -2.92 -7.46 -6.80
CA LEU A 184 -3.82 -6.69 -5.96
C LEU A 184 -4.68 -7.60 -5.10
N LEU A 185 -4.77 -7.31 -3.81
CA LEU A 185 -5.85 -7.77 -2.96
C LEU A 185 -7.01 -6.77 -3.06
N LYS A 186 -8.16 -7.19 -3.58
CA LYS A 186 -9.38 -6.37 -3.69
C LYS A 186 -10.40 -6.86 -2.66
N ILE A 187 -10.84 -5.97 -1.77
CA ILE A 187 -11.89 -6.23 -0.78
C ILE A 187 -13.15 -5.47 -1.21
N GLY A 188 -14.19 -6.21 -1.57
CA GLY A 188 -15.50 -5.71 -1.96
C GLY A 188 -16.46 -5.63 -0.79
N LEU A 189 -16.86 -4.42 -0.41
CA LEU A 189 -17.85 -4.16 0.62
C LEU A 189 -19.18 -3.82 -0.05
N ARG A 190 -20.08 -4.81 -0.11
CA ARG A 190 -21.38 -4.68 -0.77
C ARG A 190 -22.41 -4.02 0.13
N ASP A 191 -23.19 -3.11 -0.42
CA ASP A 191 -24.38 -2.57 0.24
C ASP A 191 -25.59 -3.47 -0.03
N ALA A 192 -26.18 -4.03 1.03
CA ALA A 192 -27.36 -4.90 0.94
C ALA A 192 -28.59 -4.19 0.33
N THR A 193 -28.68 -2.86 0.45
CA THR A 193 -29.88 -2.10 0.02
C THR A 193 -29.81 -1.63 -1.44
N ARG A 194 -28.61 -1.27 -1.91
CA ARG A 194 -28.41 -0.66 -3.24
C ARG A 194 -27.68 -1.57 -4.22
N GLY A 195 -27.01 -2.62 -3.73
CA GLY A 195 -26.18 -3.51 -4.54
C GLY A 195 -24.83 -2.92 -4.95
N ASP A 196 -24.55 -1.66 -4.63
CA ASP A 196 -23.25 -1.01 -4.88
C ASP A 196 -22.14 -1.73 -4.07
N VAL A 197 -21.02 -2.01 -4.72
CA VAL A 197 -19.82 -2.60 -4.08
C VAL A 197 -18.72 -1.55 -4.01
N LEU A 198 -18.27 -1.24 -2.80
CA LEU A 198 -17.05 -0.45 -2.61
C LEU A 198 -15.84 -1.38 -2.65
N TRP A 199 -14.96 -1.16 -3.63
CA TRP A 199 -13.71 -1.90 -3.75
C TRP A 199 -12.57 -1.17 -3.04
N VAL A 200 -11.92 -1.87 -2.13
CA VAL A 200 -10.72 -1.46 -1.41
C VAL A 200 -9.56 -2.31 -1.92
N SER A 201 -8.67 -1.72 -2.70
CA SER A 201 -7.55 -2.43 -3.32
C SER A 201 -6.22 -2.16 -2.60
N VAL A 202 -5.51 -3.22 -2.23
CA VAL A 202 -4.15 -3.17 -1.69
C VAL A 202 -3.19 -3.79 -2.70
N ALA A 203 -2.16 -3.05 -3.08
CA ALA A 203 -1.11 -3.59 -3.94
C ALA A 203 -0.20 -4.55 -3.16
N ALA A 204 0.15 -5.67 -3.79
CA ALA A 204 1.10 -6.65 -3.32
C ALA A 204 2.21 -6.83 -4.37
N SER A 205 3.37 -7.34 -3.96
CA SER A 205 4.46 -7.72 -4.86
C SER A 205 4.34 -9.15 -5.37
N SER A 206 3.46 -9.98 -4.78
CA SER A 206 3.17 -11.34 -5.26
C SER A 206 1.75 -11.79 -4.87
N VAL A 207 1.26 -12.84 -5.52
CA VAL A 207 -0.01 -13.51 -5.16
C VAL A 207 0.04 -14.04 -3.73
N ALA A 208 1.15 -14.67 -3.35
CA ALA A 208 1.35 -15.20 -2.00
C ALA A 208 1.23 -14.12 -0.92
N GLN A 209 1.79 -12.93 -1.17
CA GLN A 209 1.65 -11.79 -0.25
C GLN A 209 0.21 -11.23 -0.25
N ALA A 210 -0.46 -11.15 -1.41
CA ALA A 210 -1.86 -10.73 -1.44
C ALA A 210 -2.77 -11.68 -0.62
N MET A 211 -2.52 -12.99 -0.72
CA MET A 211 -3.20 -14.01 0.09
C MET A 211 -2.81 -13.92 1.57
N SER A 212 -1.54 -13.66 1.90
CA SER A 212 -1.10 -13.51 3.31
C SER A 212 -1.74 -12.31 3.99
N GLU A 213 -1.88 -11.19 3.28
CA GLU A 213 -2.56 -9.99 3.79
C GLU A 213 -4.04 -10.28 4.09
N TRP A 214 -4.72 -11.00 3.20
CA TRP A 214 -6.10 -11.45 3.45
C TRP A 214 -6.18 -12.41 4.64
N GLU A 215 -5.26 -13.37 4.71
CA GLU A 215 -5.18 -14.34 5.79
C GLU A 215 -4.92 -13.67 7.14
N ALA A 216 -4.15 -12.58 7.18
CA ALA A 216 -3.98 -11.76 8.36
C ALA A 216 -5.32 -11.15 8.81
N ILE A 217 -6.13 -10.59 7.89
CA ILE A 217 -7.43 -9.98 8.24
C ILE A 217 -8.36 -11.07 8.78
N ARG A 218 -8.40 -12.22 8.10
CA ARG A 218 -9.21 -13.37 8.48
C ARG A 218 -8.80 -13.91 9.84
N THR A 219 -7.51 -14.10 10.08
CA THR A 219 -6.98 -14.63 11.34
C THR A 219 -7.29 -13.69 12.49
N TYR A 220 -7.14 -12.38 12.28
CA TYR A 220 -7.58 -11.37 13.25
C TYR A 220 -9.07 -11.51 13.58
N MET A 221 -9.94 -11.63 12.58
CA MET A 221 -11.40 -11.73 12.78
C MET A 221 -11.83 -13.03 13.46
N GLU A 222 -11.17 -14.16 13.17
CA GLU A 222 -11.55 -15.46 13.73
C GLU A 222 -10.86 -15.77 15.06
N GLN A 223 -9.54 -15.58 15.13
CA GLN A 223 -8.70 -16.03 16.24
C GLN A 223 -8.26 -14.89 17.16
N GLY A 224 -8.38 -13.63 16.73
CA GLY A 224 -8.02 -12.44 17.51
C GLY A 224 -6.60 -11.93 17.23
N PRO A 225 -6.19 -10.85 17.90
CA PRO A 225 -4.90 -10.20 17.66
C PRO A 225 -3.69 -11.05 18.05
N ALA A 226 -3.83 -11.96 19.04
CA ALA A 226 -2.75 -12.84 19.46
C ALA A 226 -2.33 -13.88 18.40
N ALA A 227 -3.22 -14.19 17.46
CA ALA A 227 -2.96 -15.14 16.38
C ALA A 227 -2.39 -14.49 15.12
N LEU A 228 -2.39 -13.15 15.06
CA LEU A 228 -1.63 -12.45 14.03
C LEU A 228 -0.17 -12.83 14.22
N LEU A 229 0.47 -13.27 13.14
CA LEU A 229 1.92 -13.24 13.09
C LEU A 229 2.26 -11.76 13.09
N TRP A 230 2.51 -11.21 14.29
CA TRP A 230 3.08 -9.88 14.39
C TRP A 230 4.31 -9.93 13.49
N PRO A 231 4.48 -8.96 12.59
CA PRO A 231 5.68 -8.92 11.80
C PRO A 231 6.90 -8.93 12.75
N LEU A 232 8.07 -9.37 12.28
CA LEU A 232 9.32 -9.49 13.06
C LEU A 232 9.41 -8.39 14.14
N PRO A 233 9.90 -8.64 15.37
CA PRO A 233 9.86 -7.63 16.44
C PRO A 233 10.28 -6.23 15.94
N GLU A 234 9.66 -5.16 16.48
CA GLU A 234 9.70 -3.78 15.93
C GLU A 234 11.11 -3.28 15.58
N ASP A 235 12.14 -3.84 16.22
CA ASP A 235 13.58 -3.62 16.01
C ASP A 235 14.16 -4.24 14.72
N GLN A 236 13.48 -5.19 14.09
CA GLN A 236 13.92 -5.90 12.87
C GLN A 236 13.13 -5.52 11.62
N GLN A 237 12.01 -4.82 11.76
CA GLN A 237 11.21 -4.32 10.64
C GLN A 237 11.74 -2.99 10.15
N ILE A 238 12.61 -3.06 9.16
CA ILE A 238 13.12 -1.86 8.51
C ILE A 238 12.06 -1.33 7.53
N GLU A 239 11.15 -0.47 8.02
CA GLU A 239 10.07 0.12 7.21
C GLU A 239 10.62 0.89 5.99
N LEU A 240 10.10 0.64 4.77
CA LEU A 240 10.51 1.40 3.59
C LEU A 240 10.25 2.90 3.75
N GLY A 241 11.28 3.70 3.47
CA GLY A 241 11.23 5.15 3.60
C GLY A 241 11.40 5.67 5.03
N SER A 242 11.68 4.80 6.01
CA SER A 242 12.14 5.20 7.34
C SER A 242 13.61 5.63 7.33
N VAL A 243 14.02 6.26 8.42
CA VAL A 243 15.43 6.65 8.63
C VAL A 243 16.31 5.42 8.82
N GLU A 244 15.79 4.38 9.47
CA GLU A 244 16.49 3.11 9.68
C GLU A 244 16.74 2.39 8.35
N TYR A 245 15.74 2.39 7.45
CA TYR A 245 15.89 1.88 6.09
C TYR A 245 16.97 2.61 5.31
N PHE A 246 16.99 3.93 5.41
CA PHE A 246 18.02 4.73 4.75
C PHE A 246 19.44 4.33 5.20
N TYR A 247 19.64 4.12 6.51
CA TYR A 247 20.95 3.70 7.03
C TYR A 247 21.29 2.25 6.69
N SER A 248 20.32 1.34 6.71
CA SER A 248 20.51 -0.03 6.23
C SER A 248 20.95 -0.05 4.77
N CYS A 249 20.26 0.68 3.88
CA CYS A 249 20.67 0.81 2.48
C CYS A 249 22.09 1.39 2.35
N ARG A 250 22.46 2.38 3.18
CA ARG A 250 23.81 2.95 3.19
C ARG A 250 24.85 1.89 3.53
N ASP A 251 24.59 1.10 4.56
CA ASP A 251 25.53 0.11 5.07
C ASP A 251 25.69 -1.06 4.08
N ASP A 252 24.59 -1.50 3.45
CA ASP A 252 24.64 -2.44 2.33
C ASP A 252 25.45 -1.87 1.16
N TYR A 253 25.22 -0.61 0.79
CA TYR A 253 25.98 0.02 -0.30
C TYR A 253 27.48 0.06 0.00
N ARG A 254 27.87 0.36 1.25
CA ARG A 254 29.28 0.35 1.69
C ARG A 254 29.89 -1.05 1.68
N LYS A 255 29.10 -2.08 1.96
CA LYS A 255 29.56 -3.48 2.04
C LYS A 255 29.75 -4.10 0.67
N TYR A 256 28.82 -3.86 -0.26
CA TYR A 256 28.78 -4.53 -1.56
C TYR A 256 29.43 -3.73 -2.70
N HIS A 257 29.73 -2.45 -2.51
CA HIS A 257 30.27 -1.59 -3.57
C HIS A 257 31.62 -0.98 -3.22
N SER A 258 32.43 -0.68 -4.25
CA SER A 258 33.69 0.04 -4.09
C SER A 258 33.46 1.47 -3.58
N TRP A 259 34.48 2.08 -2.98
CA TRP A 259 34.39 3.43 -2.42
C TRP A 259 33.92 4.48 -3.44
N LEU A 260 34.35 4.38 -4.71
CA LEU A 260 33.91 5.26 -5.80
C LEU A 260 32.42 5.12 -6.07
N LYS A 261 31.93 3.88 -6.18
CA LYS A 261 30.50 3.60 -6.38
C LYS A 261 29.69 4.06 -5.17
N TYR A 262 30.17 3.86 -3.95
CA TYR A 262 29.53 4.39 -2.75
C TYR A 262 29.47 5.92 -2.75
N TYR A 263 30.57 6.60 -3.07
CA TYR A 263 30.60 8.06 -3.07
C TYR A 263 29.68 8.66 -4.13
N PHE A 264 29.82 8.26 -5.39
CA PHE A 264 29.01 8.83 -6.48
C PHE A 264 27.59 8.25 -6.55
N GLY A 265 27.42 6.95 -6.28
CA GLY A 265 26.15 6.23 -6.39
C GLY A 265 25.27 6.31 -5.15
N PHE A 266 25.84 6.60 -3.97
CA PHE A 266 25.07 6.81 -2.75
C PHE A 266 25.25 8.24 -2.24
N VAL A 267 26.45 8.64 -1.80
CA VAL A 267 26.64 9.90 -1.06
C VAL A 267 26.19 11.13 -1.85
N VAL A 268 26.67 11.29 -3.08
CA VAL A 268 26.33 12.45 -3.94
C VAL A 268 24.83 12.48 -4.25
N ILE A 269 24.26 11.33 -4.67
CA ILE A 269 22.83 11.24 -5.02
C ILE A 269 21.94 11.52 -3.79
N GLN A 270 22.28 10.96 -2.63
CA GLN A 270 21.51 11.20 -1.41
C GLN A 270 21.67 12.63 -0.91
N PHE A 271 22.86 13.25 -1.02
CA PHE A 271 23.06 14.65 -0.67
C PHE A 271 22.19 15.58 -1.53
N CYS A 272 22.18 15.36 -2.85
CA CYS A 272 21.38 16.15 -3.79
C CYS A 272 19.87 15.95 -3.66
N SER A 273 19.42 14.91 -2.94
CA SER A 273 18.00 14.59 -2.79
C SER A 273 17.47 14.80 -1.36
N GLY A 274 18.24 15.49 -0.51
CA GLY A 274 17.80 15.87 0.84
C GLY A 274 18.14 14.86 1.94
N TRP A 275 19.00 13.88 1.66
CA TRP A 275 19.53 12.91 2.62
C TRP A 275 18.42 12.19 3.40
N THR A 276 18.30 12.42 4.71
CA THR A 276 17.27 11.85 5.59
C THR A 276 16.02 12.73 5.74
N ILE A 277 16.01 13.96 5.21
CA ILE A 277 14.87 14.88 5.29
C ILE A 277 13.60 14.26 4.70
N PRO A 278 13.61 13.60 3.52
CA PRO A 278 12.43 12.93 2.98
C PRO A 278 11.83 11.89 3.93
N CYS A 279 12.68 11.14 4.65
CA CYS A 279 12.24 10.11 5.60
C CYS A 279 11.50 10.74 6.79
N TYR A 280 12.05 11.81 7.37
CA TYR A 280 11.39 12.53 8.47
C TYR A 280 10.05 13.14 8.03
N LEU A 281 10.02 13.81 6.87
CA LEU A 281 8.79 14.41 6.36
C LEU A 281 7.73 13.34 6.06
N SER A 282 8.13 12.21 5.47
CA SER A 282 7.24 11.07 5.26
C SER A 282 6.67 10.55 6.58
N SER A 283 7.50 10.36 7.60
CA SER A 283 7.05 9.94 8.93
C SER A 283 6.03 10.92 9.53
N LEU A 284 6.30 12.23 9.45
CA LEU A 284 5.38 13.27 9.91
C LEU A 284 4.05 13.23 9.16
N ILE A 285 4.08 13.12 7.84
CA ILE A 285 2.87 13.05 6.99
C ILE A 285 2.07 11.79 7.31
N ASN A 286 2.73 10.64 7.49
CA ASN A 286 2.06 9.39 7.82
C ASN A 286 1.47 9.39 9.24
N LYS A 287 2.08 10.14 10.16
CA LYS A 287 1.55 10.36 11.51
C LYS A 287 0.31 11.24 11.53
N LEU A 288 0.13 12.13 10.54
CA LEU A 288 -1.08 12.99 10.46
C LEU A 288 -2.34 12.14 10.58
N SER A 289 -3.27 12.60 11.42
CA SER A 289 -4.55 11.93 11.63
C SER A 289 -5.34 11.96 10.33
N ARG A 290 -5.61 10.79 9.78
CA ARG A 290 -6.60 10.62 8.70
C ARG A 290 -7.98 10.97 9.28
N THR A 291 -8.95 11.40 8.47
CA THR A 291 -10.29 11.74 8.97
C THR A 291 -10.80 10.65 9.90
N GLY A 292 -11.10 11.03 11.14
CA GLY A 292 -11.61 10.11 12.14
C GLY A 292 -12.94 9.48 11.71
N PHE A 293 -13.26 8.35 12.32
CA PHE A 293 -14.52 7.68 12.11
C PHE A 293 -15.72 8.56 12.52
N PRO A 294 -16.87 8.47 11.83
CA PRO A 294 -18.11 9.08 12.30
C PRO A 294 -18.49 8.58 13.70
N LYS A 295 -19.24 9.40 14.46
CA LYS A 295 -19.69 9.05 15.81
C LYS A 295 -20.40 7.70 15.87
N ASP A 296 -21.22 7.40 14.86
CA ASP A 296 -21.96 6.14 14.72
C ASP A 296 -21.03 4.91 14.75
N VAL A 297 -19.88 4.98 14.06
CA VAL A 297 -18.90 3.88 14.05
C VAL A 297 -18.19 3.79 15.38
N ILE A 298 -17.83 4.92 15.99
CA ILE A 298 -17.17 4.93 17.31
C ILE A 298 -18.07 4.28 18.36
N GLU A 299 -19.35 4.63 18.38
CA GLU A 299 -20.32 4.04 19.30
C GLU A 299 -20.56 2.54 19.01
N TRP A 300 -20.70 2.17 17.75
CA TRP A 300 -20.80 0.77 17.33
C TRP A 300 -19.55 -0.07 17.68
N SER A 301 -18.39 0.57 17.78
CA SER A 301 -17.11 -0.09 18.09
C SER A 301 -16.87 -0.30 19.59
N LYS A 302 -17.78 0.13 20.46
CA LYS A 302 -17.70 -0.19 21.89
C LYS A 302 -17.81 -1.69 22.11
N SER A 303 -17.06 -2.20 23.10
CA SER A 303 -17.05 -3.61 23.43
C SER A 303 -18.44 -4.10 23.84
N LEU A 304 -18.74 -5.32 23.42
CA LEU A 304 -19.95 -6.04 23.77
C LEU A 304 -19.66 -7.08 24.84
N PRO A 305 -20.64 -7.40 25.71
CA PRO A 305 -20.57 -8.58 26.56
C PRO A 305 -20.39 -9.85 25.71
N TYR A 306 -19.61 -10.81 26.23
CA TYR A 306 -19.26 -12.05 25.54
C TYR A 306 -20.48 -12.84 25.02
N GLU A 307 -21.61 -12.78 25.74
CA GLU A 307 -22.86 -13.44 25.35
C GLU A 307 -23.48 -12.88 24.06
N GLN A 308 -23.19 -11.62 23.73
CA GLN A 308 -23.70 -10.92 22.56
C GLN A 308 -22.73 -11.00 21.37
N HIS A 309 -21.61 -11.71 21.51
CA HIS A 309 -20.65 -11.89 20.43
C HIS A 309 -21.26 -12.76 19.34
N ALA A 310 -21.22 -12.26 18.10
CA ALA A 310 -21.66 -13.00 16.94
C ALA A 310 -20.72 -14.21 16.71
N LYS A 311 -21.32 -15.37 16.43
CA LYS A 311 -20.58 -16.61 16.19
C LYS A 311 -20.45 -16.90 14.69
N PRO A 312 -19.39 -17.59 14.25
CA PRO A 312 -19.27 -18.05 12.86
C PRO A 312 -20.45 -18.95 12.47
N SER A 313 -20.88 -18.87 11.21
CA SER A 313 -21.90 -19.78 10.70
C SER A 313 -21.41 -21.23 10.66
N ALA A 314 -22.33 -22.18 10.83
CA ALA A 314 -22.01 -23.61 10.79
C ALA A 314 -21.43 -24.03 9.42
N GLU A 315 -21.87 -23.37 8.34
CA GLU A 315 -21.37 -23.62 6.99
C GLU A 315 -19.92 -23.18 6.84
N LEU A 316 -19.56 -21.99 7.35
CA LEU A 316 -18.19 -21.50 7.34
C LEU A 316 -17.26 -22.43 8.14
N LEU A 317 -17.71 -22.92 9.31
CA LEU A 317 -16.94 -23.85 10.13
C LEU A 317 -16.72 -25.19 9.41
N ALA A 318 -17.74 -25.74 8.76
CA ALA A 318 -17.64 -26.98 8.00
C ALA A 318 -16.67 -26.85 6.81
N GLN A 319 -16.77 -25.76 6.04
CA GLN A 319 -15.87 -25.48 4.91
C GLN A 319 -14.44 -25.26 5.39
N SER A 320 -14.24 -24.49 6.46
CA SER A 320 -12.91 -24.25 7.04
C SER A 320 -12.25 -25.54 7.53
N ALA A 321 -13.01 -26.43 8.16
CA ALA A 321 -12.52 -27.73 8.59
C ALA A 321 -12.13 -28.63 7.41
N SER A 322 -12.90 -28.61 6.33
CA SER A 322 -12.58 -29.34 5.09
C SER A 322 -11.31 -28.81 4.42
N ALA A 323 -11.17 -27.49 4.32
CA ALA A 323 -9.99 -26.84 3.76
C ALA A 323 -8.73 -27.15 4.57
N ASN A 324 -8.78 -27.03 5.91
CA ASN A 324 -7.64 -27.34 6.78
C ASN A 324 -7.19 -28.81 6.68
N LYS A 325 -8.13 -29.75 6.50
CA LYS A 325 -7.78 -31.17 6.25
C LYS A 325 -7.02 -31.32 4.93
N ALA A 326 -7.47 -30.65 3.87
CA ALA A 326 -6.76 -30.67 2.59
C ALA A 326 -5.36 -30.06 2.67
N TYR A 327 -5.17 -29.00 3.45
CA TYR A 327 -3.85 -28.38 3.67
C TYR A 327 -2.93 -29.29 4.47
N ALA A 328 -3.44 -30.03 5.45
CA ALA A 328 -2.67 -31.04 6.17
C ALA A 328 -2.20 -32.19 5.26
N GLU A 329 -2.94 -32.49 4.18
CA GLU A 329 -2.55 -33.43 3.13
C GLU A 329 -1.55 -32.83 2.11
N GLY A 330 -1.13 -31.57 2.29
CA GLY A 330 -0.17 -30.89 1.42
C GLY A 330 -0.77 -30.22 0.18
N LYS A 331 -2.09 -30.13 0.07
CA LYS A 331 -2.76 -29.45 -1.06
C LYS A 331 -2.71 -27.93 -0.88
N THR A 332 -2.60 -27.19 -1.98
CA THR A 332 -2.74 -25.72 -1.96
C THR A 332 -4.21 -25.29 -1.99
N LEU A 333 -4.50 -24.01 -1.69
CA LEU A 333 -5.85 -23.44 -1.80
C LEU A 333 -6.47 -23.66 -3.18
N LEU A 334 -5.69 -23.44 -4.25
CA LEU A 334 -6.16 -23.60 -5.62
C LEU A 334 -6.48 -25.07 -5.93
N GLN A 335 -5.62 -25.99 -5.47
CA GLN A 335 -5.85 -27.43 -5.62
C GLN A 335 -7.06 -27.91 -4.82
N TYR A 336 -7.35 -27.32 -3.64
CA TYR A 336 -8.56 -27.61 -2.87
C TYR A 336 -9.83 -27.30 -3.68
N PHE A 337 -9.81 -26.24 -4.48
CA PHE A 337 -10.91 -25.89 -5.38
C PHE A 337 -10.88 -26.61 -6.73
N GLY A 338 -9.95 -27.56 -6.93
CA GLY A 338 -9.84 -28.33 -8.17
C GLY A 338 -9.23 -27.54 -9.34
N ILE A 339 -8.50 -26.46 -9.06
CA ILE A 339 -7.77 -25.68 -10.06
C ILE A 339 -6.37 -26.29 -10.18
N SER A 340 -6.15 -27.11 -11.22
CA SER A 340 -4.97 -27.97 -11.36
C SER A 340 -3.75 -27.30 -12.00
N GLU A 341 -3.90 -26.16 -12.66
CA GLU A 341 -2.80 -25.50 -13.36
C GLU A 341 -2.85 -24.01 -13.07
N VAL A 342 -1.81 -23.55 -12.39
CA VAL A 342 -1.27 -22.23 -12.65
C VAL A 342 -0.32 -22.48 -13.81
N GLU A 343 -0.65 -22.05 -15.04
CA GLU A 343 0.34 -21.96 -16.12
C GLU A 343 1.60 -21.33 -15.52
N GLU A 344 2.78 -21.89 -15.82
CA GLU A 344 4.09 -21.57 -15.20
C GLU A 344 4.49 -20.08 -15.24
N ASP A 345 3.64 -19.18 -15.73
CA ASP A 345 3.79 -17.73 -15.77
C ASP A 345 3.58 -17.04 -14.40
N PHE A 346 3.46 -17.79 -13.30
CA PHE A 346 3.25 -17.27 -11.94
C PHE A 346 4.48 -17.39 -11.01
N VAL A 347 5.69 -17.40 -11.56
CA VAL A 347 6.95 -17.32 -10.78
C VAL A 347 7.70 -16.04 -11.06
#